data_AF-A0A914YR87-F1
#
_entry.id   AF-A0A914YR87-F1
#
_cell.length_a   1.000
_cell.length_b   1.000
_cell.length_c   1.000
_cell.angle_alpha   90.00
_cell.angle_beta   90.00
_cell.angle_gamma   90.00
#
_symmetry.space_group_name_H-M   'P 1'
#
loop_
_entity.id
_entity.type
_entity.pdbx_description
1 polymer ?
#
loop_
_entity_poly.entity_id
_entity_poly.type
_entity_poly.pdbx_seq_one_letter_code
_entity_poly.pdbx_strand_id
1 'polypeptide(L)'
;MPTVPSPTKYTRFPDDGYFLMLGHEKCVEKMNAIRAALIVIEKIDEQSNITANEISLLNDTLQSLKEIIQEFRQLHNHSQCVFNQKSFESSVMLYWDN
;
A
#
# COMPACT_ATOMS: atom_id res chain seq x y z
N MET A 1 13.06 10.47 1.72
CA MET A 1 13.13 9.22 2.52
C MET A 1 14.16 8.32 1.86
N PRO A 2 15.20 7.84 2.56
CA PRO A 2 16.07 6.81 2.03
C PRO A 2 15.26 5.53 1.79
N THR A 3 15.42 4.91 0.61
CA THR A 3 14.84 3.60 0.30
C THR A 3 15.58 2.54 1.09
N VAL A 4 14.90 1.94 2.05
CA VAL A 4 15.41 0.76 2.75
C VAL A 4 15.15 -0.47 1.88
N PRO A 5 16.19 -1.23 1.48
CA PRO A 5 16.01 -2.45 0.73
C PRO A 5 15.23 -3.47 1.57
N SER A 6 14.31 -4.21 0.94
CA SER A 6 13.58 -5.29 1.60
C SER A 6 14.55 -6.30 2.21
N PRO A 7 14.26 -6.84 3.41
CA PRO A 7 15.08 -7.89 4.01
C PRO A 7 15.21 -9.08 3.06
N THR A 8 16.40 -9.64 2.97
CA THR A 8 16.68 -10.85 2.20
C THR A 8 17.29 -11.90 3.12
N LYS A 9 17.54 -13.11 2.61
CA LYS A 9 18.31 -14.14 3.34
C LYS A 9 19.69 -13.63 3.81
N TYR A 10 20.26 -12.64 3.13
CA TYR A 10 21.61 -12.11 3.41
C TYR A 10 21.60 -10.68 3.97
N THR A 11 20.42 -10.08 4.11
CA THR A 11 20.28 -8.69 4.56
C THR A 11 19.19 -8.64 5.62
N ARG A 12 19.61 -8.45 6.86
CA ARG A 12 18.71 -8.33 8.01
C ARG A 12 17.86 -7.07 7.92
N PHE A 13 16.66 -7.13 8.51
CA PHE A 13 15.81 -5.94 8.64
C PHE A 13 16.56 -4.89 9.49
N PRO A 14 16.58 -3.60 9.10
CA PRO A 14 17.36 -2.59 9.82
C PRO A 14 16.94 -2.47 11.29
N ASP A 15 17.93 -2.32 12.16
CA ASP A 15 17.73 -2.17 13.60
C ASP A 15 17.31 -0.74 14.01
N ASP A 16 17.43 0.22 13.10
CA ASP A 16 17.13 1.63 13.31
C ASP A 16 15.76 2.05 12.75
N GLY A 17 14.72 1.86 13.58
CA GLY A 17 13.44 2.56 13.41
C GLY A 17 12.30 1.69 12.90
N TYR A 18 11.39 2.33 12.16
CA TYR A 18 10.08 1.78 11.78
C TYR A 18 9.84 2.00 10.29
N PHE A 19 9.47 0.94 9.59
CA PHE A 19 9.30 0.94 8.15
C PHE A 19 7.92 0.44 7.75
N LEU A 20 7.36 1.08 6.73
CA LEU A 20 6.11 0.65 6.12
C LEU A 20 6.33 -0.61 5.30
N MET A 21 5.68 -1.70 5.70
CA MET A 21 5.74 -2.99 5.04
C MET A 21 4.57 -3.11 4.06
N LEU A 22 4.81 -2.68 2.82
CA LEU A 22 3.80 -2.72 1.75
C LEU A 22 3.33 -4.14 1.41
N GLY A 23 4.14 -5.16 1.71
CA GLY A 23 3.81 -6.58 1.51
C GLY A 23 2.90 -7.19 2.58
N HIS A 24 2.54 -6.44 3.63
CA HIS A 24 1.60 -6.92 4.65
C HIS A 24 0.19 -7.02 4.07
N GLU A 25 -0.55 -8.10 4.35
CA GLU A 25 -1.83 -8.44 3.72
C GLU A 25 -2.82 -7.25 3.65
N LYS A 26 -2.97 -6.52 4.76
CA LYS A 26 -3.88 -5.37 4.88
C LYS A 26 -3.45 -4.20 4.00
N CYS A 27 -2.14 -3.98 3.86
CA CYS A 27 -1.62 -2.92 3.00
C CYS A 27 -1.66 -3.33 1.52
N VAL A 28 -1.41 -4.60 1.20
CA VAL A 28 -1.55 -5.14 -0.15
C VAL A 28 -2.97 -4.97 -0.65
N GLU A 29 -3.98 -5.29 0.16
CA GLU A 29 -5.40 -5.14 -0.18
C GLU A 29 -5.72 -3.69 -0.60
N LYS A 30 -5.34 -2.70 0.23
CA LYS A 30 -5.60 -1.29 -0.07
C LYS A 30 -4.79 -0.77 -1.25
N MET A 31 -3.52 -1.19 -1.40
CA MET A 31 -2.70 -0.83 -2.56
C MET A 31 -3.27 -1.39 -3.86
N ASN A 32 -3.80 -2.61 -3.84
CA ASN A 32 -4.47 -3.21 -4.99
C ASN A 32 -5.77 -2.47 -5.34
N ALA A 33 -6.55 -2.05 -4.34
CA ALA A 33 -7.75 -1.26 -4.55
C ALA A 33 -7.44 0.12 -5.15
N ILE A 34 -6.39 0.80 -4.66
CA ILE A 34 -5.88 2.05 -5.26
C ILE A 34 -5.49 1.83 -6.72
N ARG A 35 -4.73 0.76 -7.01
CA ARG A 35 -4.31 0.43 -8.38
C ARG A 35 -5.51 0.18 -9.29
N ALA A 36 -6.53 -0.53 -8.83
CA ALA A 36 -7.73 -0.79 -9.60
C ALA A 36 -8.48 0.51 -9.95
N ALA A 37 -8.61 1.42 -8.99
CA ALA A 37 -9.23 2.74 -9.22
C ALA A 37 -8.44 3.57 -10.23
N LEU A 38 -7.10 3.59 -10.14
CA LEU A 38 -6.24 4.29 -11.10
C LEU A 38 -6.38 3.75 -12.52
N ILE A 39 -6.48 2.43 -12.70
CA ILE A 39 -6.71 1.81 -14.02
C ILE A 39 -8.03 2.28 -14.64
N VAL A 40 -9.09 2.43 -13.83
CA VAL A 40 -10.38 2.95 -14.34
C VAL A 40 -10.24 4.41 -14.76
N ILE A 41 -9.54 5.23 -13.97
CA ILE A 41 -9.29 6.65 -14.29
C ILE A 41 -8.49 6.77 -15.59
N GLU A 42 -7.37 6.05 -15.72
CA GLU A 42 -6.53 6.04 -16.93
C GLU A 42 -7.33 5.62 -18.17
N LYS A 43 -8.16 4.57 -18.05
CA LYS A 43 -9.00 4.13 -19.17
C LYS A 43 -10.03 5.15 -19.63
N ILE A 44 -10.52 6.01 -18.75
CA ILE A 44 -11.45 7.09 -19.11
C ILE A 44 -10.67 8.26 -19.71
N ASP A 45 -9.50 8.58 -19.17
CA ASP A 45 -8.61 9.66 -19.65
C ASP A 45 -8.07 9.41 -21.06
N GLU A 46 -7.82 8.15 -21.43
CA GLU A 46 -7.38 7.76 -22.78
C GLU A 46 -8.48 7.91 -23.85
N GLN A 47 -9.74 8.16 -23.47
CA GLN A 47 -10.84 8.30 -24.42
C GLN A 47 -10.96 9.72 -24.95
N SER A 48 -11.14 9.83 -26.26
CA SER A 48 -11.34 11.13 -26.93
C SER A 48 -12.77 11.68 -26.81
N ASN A 49 -13.75 10.87 -26.38
CA ASN A 49 -15.13 11.27 -26.13
C ASN A 49 -15.66 10.62 -24.86
N ILE A 50 -15.70 11.36 -23.76
CA ILE A 50 -16.20 10.88 -22.47
C ILE A 50 -17.73 11.04 -22.41
N THR A 51 -18.44 9.97 -22.08
CA THR A 51 -19.89 9.96 -21.93
C THR A 51 -20.34 10.39 -20.53
N ALA A 52 -21.62 10.79 -20.38
CA ALA A 52 -22.19 11.12 -19.07
C ALA A 52 -22.11 9.96 -18.06
N ASN A 53 -22.24 8.72 -18.54
CA ASN A 53 -22.09 7.52 -17.71
C ASN A 53 -20.66 7.36 -17.20
N GLU A 54 -19.65 7.65 -18.03
CA GLU A 54 -18.25 7.59 -17.63
C GLU A 54 -17.87 8.71 -16.66
N ILE A 55 -18.46 9.89 -16.79
CA ILE A 55 -18.32 10.96 -15.79
C ILE A 55 -18.89 10.51 -14.45
N SER A 56 -20.06 9.86 -14.44
CA SER A 56 -20.63 9.30 -13.20
C SER A 56 -19.71 8.24 -12.59
N LEU A 57 -19.25 7.29 -13.41
CA LEU A 57 -18.32 6.24 -12.98
C LEU A 57 -17.01 6.82 -12.43
N LEU A 58 -16.48 7.88 -13.06
CA LEU A 58 -15.29 8.57 -12.62
C LEU A 58 -15.51 9.22 -11.26
N ASN A 59 -16.64 9.90 -11.03
CA ASN A 59 -16.98 10.48 -9.74
C ASN A 59 -17.10 9.41 -8.64
N ASP A 60 -17.76 8.30 -8.92
CA ASP A 60 -17.89 7.18 -7.98
C ASP A 60 -16.51 6.57 -7.67
N THR A 61 -15.68 6.39 -8.69
CA THR A 61 -14.31 5.88 -8.56
C THR A 61 -13.44 6.82 -7.72
N LEU A 62 -13.52 8.13 -7.94
CA LEU A 62 -12.78 9.14 -7.16
C LEU A 62 -13.25 9.19 -5.71
N GLN A 63 -14.54 9.01 -5.46
CA GLN A 63 -15.08 8.96 -4.10
C GLN A 63 -14.59 7.69 -3.37
N SER A 64 -14.66 6.54 -4.03
CA SER A 64 -14.12 5.28 -3.47
C SER A 64 -12.61 5.37 -3.23
N LEU A 65 -11.86 5.99 -4.14
CA LEU A 65 -10.42 6.21 -3.97
C LEU A 65 -10.11 7.07 -2.73
N LYS A 66 -10.90 8.12 -2.47
CA LYS A 66 -10.74 8.93 -1.24
C LYS A 66 -10.94 8.08 0.01
N GLU A 67 -11.93 7.20 0.02
CA GLU A 67 -12.21 6.31 1.15
C GLU A 67 -11.07 5.31 1.37
N ILE A 68 -10.60 4.66 0.30
CA ILE A 68 -9.46 3.73 0.36
C ILE A 68 -8.21 4.42 0.89
N ILE A 69 -7.93 5.66 0.47
CA ILE A 69 -6.78 6.45 0.97
C ILE A 69 -6.95 6.76 2.46
N GLN A 70 -8.16 7.08 2.93
CA GLN A 70 -8.43 7.29 4.35
C GLN A 70 -8.20 6.02 5.16
N GLU A 71 -8.67 4.87 4.68
CA GLU A 71 -8.43 3.57 5.31
C GLU A 71 -6.94 3.22 5.35
N PHE A 72 -6.22 3.43 4.25
CA PHE A 72 -4.76 3.22 4.21
C PHE A 72 -4.03 4.09 5.22
N ARG A 73 -4.44 5.37 5.36
CA ARG A 73 -3.91 6.27 6.39
C ARG A 73 -4.20 5.76 7.79
N GLN A 74 -5.37 5.19 8.05
CA GLN A 74 -5.69 4.58 9.34
C GLN A 74 -4.79 3.37 9.61
N LEU A 75 -4.56 2.49 8.62
CA LEU A 75 -3.62 1.36 8.77
C LEU A 75 -2.21 1.83 9.13
N HIS A 76 -1.74 2.89 8.47
CA HIS A 76 -0.46 3.52 8.78
C HIS A 76 -0.42 4.09 10.21
N ASN A 77 -1.43 4.88 10.61
CA ASN A 77 -1.49 5.53 11.91
C ASN A 77 -1.61 4.55 13.09
N HIS A 78 -2.23 3.40 12.88
CA HIS A 78 -2.34 2.35 13.90
C HIS A 78 -1.19 1.33 13.82
N SER A 79 -0.12 1.64 13.08
CA SER A 79 1.06 0.80 12.90
C SER A 79 0.75 -0.62 12.41
N GLN A 80 -0.39 -0.84 11.73
CA GLN A 80 -0.81 -2.17 11.27
C GLN A 80 0.00 -2.66 10.06
N CYS A 81 0.77 -1.76 9.44
CA CYS A 81 1.73 -2.09 8.41
C CYS A 81 3.12 -1.52 8.71
N VAL A 82 3.38 -1.07 9.94
CA VAL A 82 4.63 -0.41 10.31
C VAL A 82 5.41 -1.34 11.22
N PHE A 83 6.58 -1.77 10.78
CA PHE A 83 7.38 -2.77 11.46
C PHE A 83 8.75 -2.20 11.82
N ASN A 84 9.22 -2.52 13.03
CA ASN A 84 10.63 -2.48 13.36
C ASN A 84 11.22 -3.89 13.19
N GLN A 85 12.53 -4.02 13.36
CA GLN A 85 13.24 -5.30 13.25
C GLN A 85 12.58 -6.42 14.05
N LYS A 86 12.29 -6.17 15.35
CA LYS A 86 11.74 -7.19 16.24
C LYS A 86 10.34 -7.63 15.82
N SER A 87 9.47 -6.68 15.48
CA SER A 87 8.10 -6.99 15.08
C SER A 87 8.06 -7.68 13.71
N PHE A 88 8.98 -7.35 12.81
CA PHE A 88 9.14 -8.05 11.53
C PHE A 88 9.64 -9.48 11.75
N GLU A 89 10.78 -9.68 12.41
CA GLU A 89 11.36 -11.01 12.65
C GLU A 89 10.37 -11.95 13.37
N SER A 90 9.62 -11.42 14.33
CA SER A 90 8.57 -12.15 15.04
C SER A 90 7.39 -12.53 14.14
N SER A 91 6.97 -11.64 13.22
CA SER A 91 5.81 -11.90 12.35
C SER A 91 6.09 -12.91 11.25
N VAL A 92 7.35 -13.00 10.78
CA VAL A 92 7.77 -13.96 9.75
C VAL A 92 8.55 -15.16 10.30
N MET A 93 8.60 -15.33 11.63
CA MET A 93 9.34 -16.41 12.32
C MET A 93 10.80 -16.56 11.85
N LEU A 94 11.46 -15.43 11.58
CA LEU A 94 12.87 -15.42 11.19
C LEU A 94 13.75 -15.30 12.43
N TYR A 95 14.70 -16.21 12.56
CA TYR A 95 15.76 -16.15 13.56
C TYR A 95 17.09 -15.91 12.83
N TRP A 96 17.79 -14.86 13.23
CA TRP A 96 19.13 -14.57 12.72
C TRP A 96 20.15 -15.18 13.69
N ASP A 97 21.09 -15.95 13.16
CA ASP A 97 22.29 -16.35 13.91
C ASP A 97 23.10 -15.09 14.25
N ASN A 98 23.70 -15.08 15.44
CA ASN A 98 24.57 -13.99 15.90
C ASN A 98 25.83 -13.86 15.04
#